data_AF-A0A4P5ZZM6-F1
#
_entry.id   AF-A0A4P5ZZM6-F1
#
_cell.length_a   1.000
_cell.length_b   1.000
_cell.length_c   1.000
_cell.angle_alpha   90.00
_cell.angle_beta   90.00
_cell.angle_gamma   90.00
#
_symmetry.space_group_name_H-M   'P 1'
#
loop_
_entity.id
_entity.type
_entity.pdbx_description
1 polymer ?
#
loop_
_entity_poly.entity_id
_entity_poly.type
_entity_poly.pdbx_seq_one_letter_code
_entity_poly.pdbx_strand_id
1 'polypeptide(L)'
;MLVPNRDQYRPSEEEIEQMWQELQVVYTPLEDPSVNKLLQELRKILVNGGAEFARFKVSPHAVLNWFGSRDLLNEINFFEQFVTLPPVMDGLSALEIETPLTTDLDLTEDTSAFTLDGELAEALFLGGADEEFEGTAKQAKDIGMKFCETLFGSRYDEIQMYISQEPWTEWFAGVSWDVTWFGIDKRNYQVWVLCITDTD
;
A
#
# COMPACT_ATOMS: atom_id res chain seq x y z
N MET A 1 -19.88 -4.63 -0.21
CA MET A 1 -19.18 -5.60 -1.08
C MET A 1 -19.34 -5.10 -2.52
N LEU A 2 -18.23 -4.77 -3.17
CA LEU A 2 -18.22 -4.41 -4.59
C LEU A 2 -18.42 -5.68 -5.42
N VAL A 3 -19.67 -6.09 -5.61
CA VAL A 3 -19.99 -7.26 -6.44
C VAL A 3 -20.07 -6.81 -7.89
N PRO A 4 -19.36 -7.46 -8.85
CA PRO A 4 -19.42 -7.07 -10.25
C PRO A 4 -20.84 -7.17 -10.80
N ASN A 5 -21.41 -6.04 -11.21
CA ASN A 5 -22.59 -6.05 -12.07
C ASN A 5 -22.16 -6.35 -13.50
N ARG A 6 -22.34 -7.60 -13.96
CA ARG A 6 -21.90 -8.07 -15.29
C ARG A 6 -22.64 -7.42 -16.46
N ASP A 7 -23.79 -6.80 -16.21
CA ASP A 7 -24.58 -6.12 -17.23
C ASP A 7 -24.18 -4.64 -17.41
N GLN A 8 -23.28 -4.13 -16.55
CA GLN A 8 -22.79 -2.76 -16.64
C GLN A 8 -21.72 -2.64 -17.71
N TYR A 9 -21.93 -1.73 -18.67
CA TYR A 9 -20.94 -1.37 -19.69
C TYR A 9 -19.62 -0.95 -19.06
N ARG A 10 -18.51 -1.28 -19.75
CA ARG A 10 -17.18 -0.80 -19.39
C ARG A 10 -17.16 0.74 -19.52
N PRO A 11 -16.72 1.47 -18.48
CA PRO A 11 -16.58 2.92 -18.56
C PRO A 11 -15.67 3.36 -19.71
N SER A 12 -16.00 4.49 -20.35
CA SER A 12 -15.19 5.11 -21.40
C SER A 12 -13.98 5.85 -20.83
N GLU A 13 -13.05 6.26 -21.70
CA GLU A 13 -11.92 7.12 -21.32
C GLU A 13 -12.40 8.46 -20.73
N GLU A 14 -13.42 9.09 -21.32
CA GLU A 14 -14.03 10.32 -20.79
C GLU A 14 -14.62 10.13 -19.38
N GLU A 15 -15.25 8.97 -19.11
CA GLU A 15 -15.78 8.64 -17.77
C GLU A 15 -14.66 8.39 -16.75
N ILE A 16 -13.52 7.84 -17.18
CA ILE A 16 -12.32 7.64 -16.33
C ILE A 16 -11.69 8.99 -16.01
N GLU A 17 -11.53 9.88 -16.98
CA GLU A 17 -11.02 11.24 -16.76
C GLU A 17 -11.93 12.03 -15.80
N GLN A 18 -13.25 11.96 -16.02
CA GLN A 18 -14.23 12.60 -15.15
C GLN A 18 -14.17 12.05 -13.72
N MET A 19 -14.00 10.74 -13.56
CA MET A 19 -13.83 10.12 -12.24
C MET A 19 -12.67 10.78 -11.47
N TRP A 20 -11.50 10.96 -12.09
CA TRP A 20 -10.34 11.55 -11.43
C TRP A 20 -10.56 13.00 -10.99
N GLN A 21 -11.39 13.76 -11.72
CA GLN A 21 -11.77 15.12 -11.34
C GLN A 21 -12.75 15.16 -10.16
N GLU A 22 -13.58 14.13 -10.02
CA GLU A 22 -14.60 14.03 -8.97
C GLU A 22 -14.12 13.31 -7.71
N LEU A 23 -13.08 12.48 -7.84
CA LEU A 23 -12.60 11.63 -6.76
C LEU A 23 -12.08 12.48 -5.60
N GLN A 24 -12.67 12.30 -4.42
CA GLN A 24 -12.17 12.91 -3.20
C GLN A 24 -11.29 11.90 -2.47
N VAL A 25 -10.04 12.28 -2.22
CA VAL A 25 -9.11 11.50 -1.42
C VAL A 25 -8.75 12.30 -0.17
N VAL A 26 -8.86 11.65 0.98
CA VAL A 26 -8.60 12.27 2.29
C VAL A 26 -7.61 11.40 3.05
N TYR A 27 -6.51 12.00 3.49
CA TYR A 27 -5.60 11.34 4.42
C TYR A 27 -6.31 11.03 5.74
N THR A 28 -6.24 9.77 6.15
CA THR A 28 -6.89 9.24 7.36
C THR A 28 -5.86 8.52 8.23
N PRO A 29 -5.14 9.27 9.09
CA PRO A 29 -4.11 8.67 9.93
C PRO A 29 -4.69 7.52 10.76
N LEU A 30 -3.87 6.50 10.99
CA LEU A 30 -4.22 5.35 11.82
C LEU A 30 -3.32 5.33 13.03
N GLU A 31 -3.76 6.00 14.09
CA GLU A 31 -3.08 6.00 15.38
C GLU A 31 -3.46 4.72 16.15
N ASP A 32 -2.82 3.61 15.81
CA ASP A 32 -2.97 2.35 16.53
C ASP A 32 -1.61 1.86 17.06
N PRO A 33 -1.53 1.37 18.32
CA PRO A 33 -0.30 0.82 18.87
C PRO A 33 0.34 -0.29 18.03
N SER A 34 -0.45 -1.10 17.34
CA SER A 34 0.03 -2.20 16.50
C SER A 34 0.73 -1.71 15.25
N VAL A 35 0.20 -0.64 14.61
CA VAL A 35 0.83 0.03 13.47
C VAL A 35 2.12 0.70 13.90
N ASN A 36 2.07 1.46 14.99
CA ASN A 36 3.25 2.12 15.54
C ASN A 36 4.34 1.11 15.91
N LYS A 37 3.95 -0.05 16.47
CA LYS A 37 4.89 -1.11 16.83
C LYS A 37 5.59 -1.69 15.59
N LEU A 38 4.86 -1.99 14.52
CA LEU A 38 5.46 -2.48 13.27
C LEU A 38 6.48 -1.46 12.73
N LEU A 39 6.05 -0.21 12.56
CA LEU A 39 6.91 0.85 11.99
C LEU A 39 8.14 1.12 12.85
N GLN A 40 8.01 1.08 14.18
CA GLN A 40 9.14 1.23 15.09
C GLN A 40 10.14 0.09 14.98
N GLU A 41 9.71 -1.16 14.81
CA GLU A 41 10.64 -2.28 14.65
C GLU A 41 11.29 -2.27 13.26
N LEU A 42 10.55 -1.96 12.19
CA LEU A 42 11.13 -1.79 10.85
C LEU A 42 12.18 -0.67 10.82
N ARG A 43 11.88 0.51 11.38
CA ARG A 43 12.83 1.64 11.42
C ARG A 43 14.06 1.39 12.31
N LYS A 44 14.01 0.41 13.20
CA LYS A 44 15.18 0.02 14.01
C LYS A 44 16.13 -0.89 13.25
N ILE A 45 15.60 -1.79 12.42
CA ILE A 45 16.40 -2.76 11.68
C ILE A 45 16.85 -2.20 10.32
N LEU A 46 16.08 -1.29 9.72
CA LEU A 46 16.40 -0.58 8.48
C LEU A 46 17.02 0.79 8.81
N VAL A 47 18.19 0.77 9.46
CA VAL A 47 18.78 1.95 10.14
C VAL A 47 19.12 3.08 9.16
N ASN A 48 19.52 2.73 7.95
CA ASN A 48 19.98 3.70 6.95
C ASN A 48 18.89 4.04 5.93
N GLY A 49 17.77 3.29 5.92
CA GLY A 49 16.59 3.61 5.14
C GLY A 49 15.42 4.07 6.00
N GLY A 50 14.27 3.40 5.84
CA GLY A 50 13.05 3.82 6.53
C GLY A 50 11.85 2.91 6.30
N ALA A 51 10.77 3.25 6.99
CA ALA A 51 9.47 2.61 6.84
C ALA A 51 8.37 3.66 6.92
N GLU A 52 7.57 3.79 5.89
CA GLU A 52 6.51 4.80 5.76
C GLU A 52 5.16 4.15 5.55
N PHE A 53 4.14 4.64 6.26
CA PHE A 53 2.79 4.12 6.15
C PHE A 53 1.77 5.24 6.15
N ALA A 54 0.87 5.19 5.17
CA ALA A 54 -0.27 6.09 5.10
C ALA A 54 -1.54 5.35 4.71
N ARG A 55 -2.67 5.86 5.19
CA ARG A 55 -4.00 5.37 4.85
C ARG A 55 -4.89 6.52 4.44
N PHE A 56 -5.67 6.29 3.40
CA PHE A 56 -6.53 7.27 2.77
C PHE A 56 -7.94 6.73 2.68
N LYS A 57 -8.91 7.63 2.76
CA LYS A 57 -10.29 7.37 2.38
C LYS A 57 -10.54 7.95 1.01
N VAL A 58 -11.16 7.14 0.15
CA VAL A 58 -11.54 7.51 -1.21
C VAL A 58 -13.07 7.64 -1.25
N SER A 59 -13.60 8.65 -1.94
CA SER A 59 -15.04 8.75 -2.14
C SER A 59 -15.55 7.58 -3.02
N PRO A 60 -16.74 7.03 -2.75
CA PRO A 60 -17.32 6.02 -3.63
C PRO A 60 -17.58 6.62 -5.01
N HIS A 61 -17.15 5.93 -6.06
CA HIS A 61 -17.38 6.33 -7.45
C HIS A 61 -17.76 5.13 -8.32
N ALA A 62 -18.73 5.28 -9.22
CA ALA A 62 -19.25 4.17 -10.01
C ALA A 62 -18.21 3.56 -10.96
N VAL A 63 -17.37 4.40 -11.58
CA VAL A 63 -16.27 3.97 -12.46
C VAL A 63 -15.21 3.22 -11.65
N LEU A 64 -14.77 3.78 -10.51
CA LEU A 64 -13.80 3.12 -9.63
C LEU A 64 -14.31 1.75 -9.14
N ASN A 65 -15.60 1.68 -8.76
CA ASN A 65 -16.24 0.42 -8.38
C ASN A 65 -16.23 -0.60 -9.52
N TRP A 66 -16.41 -0.16 -10.76
CA TRP A 66 -16.42 -1.05 -11.92
C TRP A 66 -15.06 -1.72 -12.11
N PHE A 67 -13.97 -0.94 -12.11
CA PHE A 67 -12.59 -1.45 -12.23
C PHE A 67 -12.16 -2.24 -10.99
N GLY A 68 -12.38 -1.69 -9.79
CA GLY A 68 -12.01 -2.31 -8.53
C GLY A 68 -12.76 -3.62 -8.24
N SER A 69 -14.00 -3.79 -8.68
CA SER A 69 -14.70 -5.08 -8.52
C SER A 69 -14.17 -6.19 -9.42
N ARG A 70 -13.37 -5.87 -10.43
CA ARG A 70 -12.90 -6.79 -11.48
C ARG A 70 -11.39 -6.99 -11.49
N ASP A 71 -10.69 -6.46 -10.49
CA ASP A 71 -9.22 -6.49 -10.42
C ASP A 71 -8.57 -5.81 -11.64
N LEU A 72 -9.19 -4.74 -12.17
CA LEU A 72 -8.74 -4.03 -13.38
C LEU A 72 -8.20 -2.62 -13.09
N LEU A 73 -7.76 -2.34 -11.87
CA LEU A 73 -7.27 -1.00 -11.49
C LEU A 73 -6.01 -0.59 -12.25
N ASN A 74 -5.15 -1.56 -12.60
CA ASN A 74 -3.98 -1.33 -13.45
C ASN A 74 -4.35 -0.80 -14.84
N GLU A 75 -5.51 -1.16 -15.39
CA GLU A 75 -5.91 -0.73 -16.75
C GLU A 75 -6.22 0.77 -16.86
N ILE A 76 -6.34 1.47 -15.72
CA ILE A 76 -6.59 2.91 -15.66
C ILE A 76 -5.43 3.68 -15.01
N ASN A 77 -4.26 3.05 -14.87
CA ASN A 77 -3.09 3.57 -14.16
C ASN A 77 -3.48 4.10 -12.76
N PHE A 78 -4.30 3.31 -12.04
CA PHE A 78 -4.87 3.77 -10.78
C PHE A 78 -3.78 4.13 -9.77
N PHE A 79 -2.74 3.30 -9.66
CA PHE A 79 -1.73 3.45 -8.61
C PHE A 79 -0.86 4.67 -8.84
N GLU A 80 -0.38 4.87 -10.07
CA GLU A 80 0.45 5.99 -10.49
C GLU A 80 -0.31 7.31 -10.35
N GLN A 81 -1.59 7.34 -10.78
CA GLN A 81 -2.43 8.52 -10.60
C GLN A 81 -2.77 8.76 -9.13
N PHE A 82 -3.00 7.71 -8.36
CA PHE A 82 -3.37 7.84 -6.95
C PHE A 82 -2.22 8.40 -6.11
N VAL A 83 -0.99 7.88 -6.25
CA VAL A 83 0.16 8.34 -5.44
C VAL A 83 0.58 9.77 -5.75
N THR A 84 0.21 10.28 -6.93
CA THR A 84 0.47 11.66 -7.37
C THR A 84 -0.65 12.64 -7.00
N LEU A 85 -1.71 12.18 -6.31
CA LEU A 85 -2.72 13.09 -5.75
C LEU A 85 -2.15 13.87 -4.57
N PRO A 86 -2.41 15.20 -4.46
CA PRO A 86 -1.82 16.02 -3.38
C PRO A 86 -2.05 15.48 -1.96
N PRO A 87 -3.26 15.00 -1.58
CA PRO A 87 -3.48 14.43 -0.24
C PRO A 87 -2.63 13.18 0.03
N VAL A 88 -2.26 12.43 -1.02
CA VAL A 88 -1.45 11.21 -0.92
C VAL A 88 0.02 11.55 -0.78
N MET A 89 0.51 12.48 -1.61
CA MET A 89 1.86 13.03 -1.49
C MET A 89 2.11 13.66 -0.11
N ASP A 90 1.14 14.43 0.40
CA ASP A 90 1.21 15.01 1.75
C ASP A 90 1.25 13.93 2.84
N GLY A 91 0.47 12.86 2.68
CA GLY A 91 0.41 11.75 3.64
C GLY A 91 1.64 10.84 3.62
N LEU A 92 2.39 10.83 2.52
CA LEU A 92 3.62 10.09 2.29
C LEU A 92 4.81 11.04 2.05
N SER A 93 4.83 12.19 2.74
CA SER A 93 5.76 13.28 2.42
C SER A 93 7.24 12.90 2.48
N ALA A 94 7.59 11.88 3.27
CA ALA A 94 8.96 11.39 3.35
C ALA A 94 9.45 10.73 2.05
N LEU A 95 8.54 10.24 1.20
CA LEU A 95 8.88 9.64 -0.09
C LEU A 95 9.27 10.67 -1.15
N GLU A 96 9.03 11.97 -0.90
CA GLU A 96 9.37 13.05 -1.84
C GLU A 96 8.88 12.81 -3.28
N ILE A 97 7.65 12.30 -3.41
CA ILE A 97 7.04 11.90 -4.69
C ILE A 97 7.10 13.06 -5.69
N GLU A 98 7.62 12.81 -6.90
CA GLU A 98 7.67 13.78 -7.99
C GLU A 98 6.51 13.59 -8.98
N THR A 99 6.12 14.67 -9.67
CA THR A 99 5.09 14.64 -10.72
C THR A 99 5.62 15.27 -12.02
N PRO A 100 5.64 14.55 -13.16
CA PRO A 100 5.26 13.14 -13.30
C PRO A 100 6.23 12.21 -12.57
N LEU A 101 5.79 10.99 -12.25
CA LEU A 101 6.67 9.95 -11.73
C LEU A 101 7.80 9.67 -12.74
N THR A 102 9.01 9.51 -12.24
CA THR A 102 10.21 9.22 -13.03
C THR A 102 10.32 7.74 -13.39
N THR A 103 9.79 6.88 -12.52
CA THR A 103 9.80 5.42 -12.64
C THR A 103 8.38 4.89 -12.40
N ASP A 104 8.03 3.80 -13.08
CA ASP A 104 6.77 3.09 -12.85
C ASP A 104 6.80 2.42 -11.46
N LEU A 105 5.63 2.27 -10.83
CA LEU A 105 5.54 1.50 -9.59
C LEU A 105 5.71 0.00 -9.86
N ASP A 106 5.39 -0.51 -11.06
CA ASP A 106 5.46 -1.95 -11.43
C ASP A 106 4.79 -2.87 -10.38
N LEU A 107 3.58 -2.50 -9.95
CA LEU A 107 2.83 -3.25 -8.95
C LEU A 107 2.32 -4.58 -9.50
N THR A 108 2.63 -5.69 -8.81
CA THR A 108 2.14 -7.03 -9.12
C THR A 108 1.13 -7.53 -8.08
N GLU A 109 0.36 -8.55 -8.43
CA GLU A 109 -0.60 -9.23 -7.55
C GLU A 109 0.04 -10.43 -6.80
N ASP A 110 1.37 -10.44 -6.64
CA ASP A 110 2.12 -11.54 -6.01
C ASP A 110 2.06 -11.54 -4.47
N THR A 111 1.16 -10.74 -3.89
CA THR A 111 0.88 -10.65 -2.45
C THR A 111 -0.63 -10.76 -2.20
N SER A 112 -1.03 -10.99 -0.95
CA SER A 112 -2.43 -11.02 -0.58
C SER A 112 -2.64 -10.71 0.89
N ALA A 113 -3.88 -10.37 1.27
CA ALA A 113 -4.24 -10.21 2.68
C ALA A 113 -4.05 -11.50 3.50
N PHE A 114 -4.00 -12.67 2.85
CA PHE A 114 -3.74 -13.96 3.51
C PHE A 114 -2.26 -14.19 3.82
N THR A 115 -1.34 -13.49 3.15
CA THR A 115 0.11 -13.70 3.24
C THR A 115 0.86 -12.51 3.83
N LEU A 116 0.27 -11.30 3.80
CA LEU A 116 0.92 -10.07 4.25
C LEU A 116 1.54 -10.16 5.64
N ASP A 117 0.86 -10.78 6.60
CA ASP A 117 1.40 -10.91 7.96
C ASP A 117 2.68 -11.77 8.01
N GLY A 118 2.86 -12.68 7.05
CA GLY A 118 4.07 -13.48 6.86
C GLY A 118 5.16 -12.70 6.16
N GLU A 119 4.82 -11.96 5.11
CA GLU A 119 5.74 -11.08 4.38
C GLU A 119 6.34 -10.02 5.32
N LEU A 120 5.51 -9.38 6.15
CA LEU A 120 5.98 -8.43 7.17
C LEU A 120 6.84 -9.10 8.24
N ALA A 121 6.52 -10.34 8.61
CA ALA A 121 7.31 -11.09 9.58
C ALA A 121 8.68 -11.46 9.02
N GLU A 122 8.76 -11.82 7.74
CA GLU A 122 10.00 -12.12 7.04
C GLU A 122 10.85 -10.85 6.90
N ALA A 123 10.28 -9.74 6.44
CA ALA A 123 10.98 -8.46 6.35
C ALA A 123 11.53 -8.02 7.72
N LEU A 124 10.74 -8.16 8.78
CA LEU A 124 11.21 -7.91 10.14
C LEU A 124 12.34 -8.87 10.53
N PHE A 125 12.13 -10.17 10.38
CA PHE A 125 13.04 -11.18 10.92
C PHE A 125 14.38 -11.24 10.19
N LEU A 126 14.39 -11.04 8.87
CA LEU A 126 15.62 -11.02 8.07
C LEU A 126 16.45 -9.77 8.30
N GLY A 127 15.84 -8.66 8.72
CA GLY A 127 16.57 -7.44 9.02
C GLY A 127 16.96 -6.63 7.79
N GLY A 128 17.68 -5.54 8.08
CA GLY A 128 18.34 -4.71 7.09
C GLY A 128 19.75 -5.20 6.77
N ALA A 129 20.56 -4.34 6.18
CA ALA A 129 21.96 -4.66 5.87
C ALA A 129 22.82 -4.83 7.14
N ASP A 130 22.55 -4.03 8.17
CA ASP A 130 23.40 -3.91 9.37
C ASP A 130 22.78 -4.49 10.64
N GLU A 131 21.45 -4.48 10.76
CA GLU A 131 20.75 -4.83 12.00
C GLU A 131 19.72 -5.94 11.76
N GLU A 132 19.62 -6.84 12.73
CA GLU A 132 18.66 -7.94 12.76
C GLU A 132 17.59 -7.69 13.83
N PHE A 133 16.41 -8.29 13.64
CA PHE A 133 15.37 -8.24 14.66
C PHE A 133 15.76 -9.06 15.89
N GLU A 134 15.89 -8.41 17.04
CA GLU A 134 16.29 -9.04 18.31
C GLU A 134 15.31 -10.12 18.82
N GLY A 135 14.07 -10.13 18.30
CA GLY A 135 13.03 -11.07 18.69
C GLY A 135 13.06 -12.39 17.93
N THR A 136 12.23 -13.32 18.37
CA THR A 136 12.01 -14.58 17.66
C THR A 136 11.15 -14.40 16.40
N ALA A 137 11.27 -15.29 15.42
CA ALA A 137 10.38 -15.33 14.25
C ALA A 137 8.88 -15.36 14.65
N LYS A 138 8.53 -16.01 15.77
CA LYS A 138 7.17 -15.96 16.30
C LYS A 138 6.76 -14.53 16.71
N GLN A 139 7.64 -13.78 17.36
CA GLN A 139 7.34 -12.39 17.74
C GLN A 139 7.21 -11.49 16.52
N ALA A 140 8.04 -11.69 15.48
CA ALA A 140 7.89 -10.98 14.20
C ALA A 140 6.51 -11.28 13.57
N LYS A 141 6.12 -12.56 13.53
CA LYS A 141 4.79 -12.97 13.06
C LYS A 141 3.65 -12.37 13.86
N ASP A 142 3.76 -12.36 15.19
CA ASP A 142 2.74 -11.76 16.07
C ASP A 142 2.61 -10.24 15.84
N ILE A 143 3.68 -9.53 15.45
CA ILE A 143 3.63 -8.11 15.08
C ILE A 143 2.89 -7.93 13.75
N GLY A 144 3.28 -8.68 12.71
CA GLY A 144 2.62 -8.64 11.40
C GLY A 144 1.12 -8.97 11.49
N MET A 145 0.76 -9.99 12.26
CA MET A 145 -0.64 -10.38 12.48
C MET A 145 -1.46 -9.24 13.10
N LYS A 146 -0.96 -8.58 14.14
CA LYS A 146 -1.67 -7.48 14.81
C LYS A 146 -1.84 -6.26 13.90
N PHE A 147 -0.84 -5.98 13.05
CA PHE A 147 -0.95 -4.95 12.02
C PHE A 147 -2.11 -5.26 11.06
N CYS A 148 -2.14 -6.46 10.49
CA CYS A 148 -3.20 -6.92 9.60
C CYS A 148 -4.59 -6.92 10.26
N GLU A 149 -4.69 -7.40 11.49
CA GLU A 149 -5.93 -7.36 12.29
C GLU A 149 -6.44 -5.93 12.48
N THR A 150 -5.54 -4.97 12.70
CA THR A 150 -5.88 -3.55 12.83
C THR A 150 -6.37 -2.95 11.51
N LEU A 151 -5.73 -3.29 10.39
CA LEU A 151 -6.08 -2.75 9.08
C LEU A 151 -7.41 -3.27 8.57
N PHE A 152 -7.63 -4.58 8.62
CA PHE A 152 -8.77 -5.20 7.95
C PHE A 152 -9.51 -6.27 8.76
N GLY A 153 -9.02 -6.60 9.97
CA GLY A 153 -9.61 -7.64 10.81
C GLY A 153 -9.65 -8.98 10.07
N SER A 154 -10.82 -9.61 10.00
CA SER A 154 -11.00 -10.90 9.33
C SER A 154 -11.52 -10.80 7.88
N ARG A 155 -11.47 -9.63 7.25
CA ARG A 155 -12.10 -9.36 5.94
C ARG A 155 -11.17 -9.63 4.75
N TYR A 156 -10.43 -10.74 4.79
CA TYR A 156 -9.37 -11.06 3.84
C TYR A 156 -9.81 -11.04 2.37
N ASP A 157 -11.03 -11.49 2.07
CA ASP A 157 -11.62 -11.53 0.71
C ASP A 157 -12.09 -10.15 0.21
N GLU A 158 -12.16 -9.16 1.09
CA GLU A 158 -12.52 -7.78 0.76
C GLU A 158 -11.31 -6.89 0.49
N ILE A 159 -10.09 -7.38 0.73
CA ILE A 159 -8.84 -6.64 0.55
C ILE A 159 -8.16 -7.08 -0.74
N GLN A 160 -7.92 -6.13 -1.64
CA GLN A 160 -6.99 -6.31 -2.75
C GLN A 160 -5.62 -5.84 -2.32
N MET A 161 -4.59 -6.52 -2.78
CA MET A 161 -3.21 -6.19 -2.44
C MET A 161 -2.33 -6.27 -3.67
N TYR A 162 -1.36 -5.38 -3.68
CA TYR A 162 -0.33 -5.30 -4.69
C TYR A 162 1.01 -5.07 -4.00
N ILE A 163 2.08 -5.55 -4.63
CA ILE A 163 3.44 -5.40 -4.13
C ILE A 163 4.35 -4.92 -5.26
N SER A 164 5.34 -4.12 -4.92
CA SER A 164 6.40 -3.70 -5.82
C SER A 164 7.73 -3.72 -5.08
N GLN A 165 8.80 -4.01 -5.83
CA GLN A 165 10.19 -3.89 -5.38
C GLN A 165 10.94 -2.79 -6.15
N GLU A 166 10.22 -1.96 -6.92
CA GLU A 166 10.82 -0.90 -7.71
C GLU A 166 11.07 0.35 -6.86
N PRO A 167 12.24 1.00 -6.99
CA PRO A 167 12.55 2.26 -6.33
C PRO A 167 11.90 3.43 -7.08
N TRP A 168 10.58 3.58 -6.94
CA TRP A 168 9.77 4.53 -7.72
C TRP A 168 9.88 6.00 -7.27
N THR A 169 10.69 6.27 -6.25
CA THR A 169 11.10 7.61 -5.79
C THR A 169 12.56 7.57 -5.33
N GLU A 170 13.23 8.73 -5.29
CA GLU A 170 14.59 8.86 -4.75
C GLU A 170 14.71 8.55 -3.24
N TRP A 171 13.59 8.41 -2.52
CA TRP A 171 13.60 7.92 -1.14
C TRP A 171 14.02 6.45 -1.03
N PHE A 172 13.73 5.63 -2.03
CA PHE A 172 14.20 4.25 -2.09
C PHE A 172 15.67 4.20 -2.50
N ALA A 173 16.44 3.30 -1.90
CA ALA A 173 17.87 3.21 -2.13
C ALA A 173 18.27 2.44 -3.40
N GLY A 174 17.32 1.77 -4.06
CA GLY A 174 17.56 0.95 -5.25
C GLY A 174 18.19 -0.40 -4.92
N VAL A 175 17.81 -1.02 -3.80
CA VAL A 175 18.41 -2.26 -3.26
C VAL A 175 17.36 -3.32 -2.93
N SER A 176 17.81 -4.51 -2.50
CA SER A 176 16.95 -5.70 -2.31
C SER A 176 15.90 -5.56 -1.19
N TRP A 177 15.98 -4.51 -0.36
CA TRP A 177 15.02 -4.23 0.72
C TRP A 177 13.94 -3.22 0.34
N ASP A 178 13.96 -2.70 -0.88
CA ASP A 178 12.91 -1.80 -1.37
C ASP A 178 11.63 -2.59 -1.58
N VAL A 179 10.60 -2.27 -0.81
CA VAL A 179 9.29 -2.89 -0.96
C VAL A 179 8.19 -1.87 -0.72
N THR A 180 7.22 -1.87 -1.64
CA THR A 180 5.95 -1.17 -1.48
C THR A 180 4.83 -2.20 -1.41
N TRP A 181 4.09 -2.24 -0.30
CA TRP A 181 2.79 -2.91 -0.24
C TRP A 181 1.69 -1.88 -0.41
N PHE A 182 0.76 -2.18 -1.31
CA PHE A 182 -0.38 -1.33 -1.62
C PHE A 182 -1.67 -2.12 -1.38
N GLY A 183 -2.53 -1.67 -0.48
CA GLY A 183 -3.76 -2.37 -0.15
C GLY A 183 -5.02 -1.54 -0.33
N ILE A 184 -6.07 -2.18 -0.82
CA ILE A 184 -7.37 -1.57 -1.10
C ILE A 184 -8.46 -2.33 -0.33
N ASP A 185 -9.08 -1.64 0.62
CA ASP A 185 -10.28 -2.07 1.32
C ASP A 185 -11.53 -1.67 0.54
N LYS A 186 -12.02 -2.60 -0.27
CA LYS A 186 -13.19 -2.40 -1.14
C LYS A 186 -14.47 -2.05 -0.38
N ARG A 187 -14.59 -2.47 0.88
CA ARG A 187 -15.81 -2.25 1.66
C ARG A 187 -15.85 -0.86 2.27
N ASN A 188 -14.71 -0.39 2.78
CA ASN A 188 -14.63 0.88 3.49
C ASN A 188 -14.16 2.04 2.60
N TYR A 189 -13.85 1.76 1.32
CA TYR A 189 -13.25 2.71 0.40
C TYR A 189 -11.96 3.30 0.97
N GLN A 190 -11.09 2.42 1.46
CA GLN A 190 -9.79 2.82 1.99
C GLN A 190 -8.68 2.26 1.14
N VAL A 191 -7.65 3.07 0.98
CA VAL A 191 -6.38 2.68 0.34
C VAL A 191 -5.29 2.89 1.38
N TRP A 192 -4.35 1.98 1.47
CA TRP A 192 -3.17 2.15 2.31
C TRP A 192 -1.92 1.75 1.55
N VAL A 193 -0.82 2.42 1.90
CA VAL A 193 0.51 2.19 1.32
C VAL A 193 1.49 2.02 2.46
N LEU A 194 2.30 0.97 2.40
CA LEU A 194 3.43 0.72 3.28
C LEU A 194 4.68 0.61 2.41
N CYS A 195 5.64 1.50 2.61
CA CYS A 195 6.93 1.47 1.95
C CYS A 195 8.03 1.16 2.95
N ILE A 196 8.99 0.32 2.59
CA ILE A 196 10.23 0.12 3.33
C ILE A 196 11.42 0.21 2.38
N THR A 197 12.56 0.63 2.91
CA THR A 197 13.84 0.68 2.22
C THR A 197 14.96 0.57 3.24
N ASP A 198 16.14 0.14 2.82
CA ASP A 198 17.38 0.22 3.59
C ASP A 198 18.56 0.50 2.64
N THR A 199 19.75 0.76 3.17
CA THR A 199 20.96 0.90 2.33
C THR A 199 22.04 -0.09 2.75
N ASP A 200 22.82 -0.55 1.77
CA ASP A 200 24.09 -1.26 1.99
C ASP A 200 25.18 -0.38 2.64
#